data_AF-A0A918VDR3-F1
#
_entry.id   AF-A0A918VDR3-F1
#
_cell.length_a   1.000
_cell.length_b   1.000
_cell.length_c   1.000
_cell.angle_alpha   90.00
_cell.angle_beta   90.00
_cell.angle_gamma   90.00
#
_symmetry.space_group_name_H-M   'P 1'
#
loop_
_entity.id
_entity.type
_entity.pdbx_description
1 polymer ?
#
loop_
_entity_poly.entity_id
_entity_poly.type
_entity_poly.pdbx_seq_one_letter_code
_entity_poly.pdbx_strand_id
1 'polypeptide(L)'
;MSADYDSNVNFSEYKTFAFFKTGIDRAEISDLDKRRILRAIETELLNKGLTKSENPDILVSLFTASQQRVDVYNNYWGYGGWGWGGWGPYGGYYGPGWGWGWNNQPSVSTSTEGQLFIDLLDADKKELIWQGLGTGYLTRNMDKKDALIKEFVTKIMAKYPPEPKK
;
A
#
# COMPACT_ATOMS: atom_id res chain seq x y z
N MET A 1 -3.12 -7.49 -5.14
CA MET A 1 -3.96 -7.81 -3.98
C MET A 1 -4.20 -9.30 -3.96
N SER A 2 -4.16 -9.89 -2.78
CA SER A 2 -4.42 -11.29 -2.54
C SER A 2 -5.46 -11.42 -1.43
N ALA A 3 -6.17 -12.53 -1.41
CA ALA A 3 -7.03 -12.91 -0.30
C ALA A 3 -6.81 -14.39 -0.01
N ASP A 4 -6.81 -14.75 1.26
CA ASP A 4 -6.74 -16.13 1.75
C ASP A 4 -7.95 -16.38 2.65
N TYR A 5 -8.44 -17.62 2.68
CA TYR A 5 -9.67 -17.98 3.38
C TYR A 5 -9.72 -19.46 3.75
N ASP A 6 -10.46 -19.78 4.81
CA ASP A 6 -10.74 -21.16 5.18
C ASP A 6 -11.79 -21.76 4.22
N SER A 7 -11.40 -22.79 3.46
CA SER A 7 -12.25 -23.46 2.49
C SER A 7 -13.39 -24.27 3.11
N ASN A 8 -13.36 -24.54 4.41
CA ASN A 8 -14.40 -25.28 5.12
C ASN A 8 -15.52 -24.37 5.66
N VAL A 9 -15.38 -23.05 5.51
CA VAL A 9 -16.31 -22.06 6.05
C VAL A 9 -17.34 -21.68 5.00
N ASN A 10 -18.62 -21.75 5.39
CA ASN A 10 -19.72 -21.27 4.57
C ASN A 10 -19.98 -19.78 4.85
N PHE A 11 -19.40 -18.91 4.03
CA PHE A 11 -19.52 -17.45 4.20
C PHE A 11 -20.95 -16.90 4.12
N SER A 12 -21.91 -17.68 3.62
CA SER A 12 -23.33 -17.27 3.57
C SER A 12 -24.03 -17.30 4.93
N GLU A 13 -23.44 -17.96 5.93
CA GLU A 13 -23.99 -18.06 7.29
C GLU A 13 -23.76 -16.78 8.10
N TYR A 14 -22.72 -16.02 7.77
CA TYR A 14 -22.39 -14.76 8.44
C TYR A 14 -23.19 -13.59 7.87
N LYS A 15 -23.91 -12.88 8.75
CA LYS A 15 -24.77 -11.75 8.36
C LYS A 15 -24.44 -10.47 9.09
N THR A 16 -23.79 -10.59 10.25
CA THR A 16 -23.53 -9.45 11.12
C THR A 16 -22.05 -9.29 11.41
N PHE A 17 -21.61 -8.05 11.62
CA PHE A 17 -20.22 -7.74 11.90
C PHE A 17 -20.05 -6.67 12.98
N ALA A 18 -18.88 -6.67 13.64
CA ALA A 18 -18.42 -5.57 14.47
C ALA A 18 -16.90 -5.37 14.29
N PHE A 19 -16.42 -4.16 14.60
CA PHE A 19 -14.99 -3.86 14.56
C PHE A 19 -14.30 -4.26 15.86
N PHE A 20 -13.23 -5.05 15.76
CA PHE A 20 -12.41 -5.47 16.90
C PHE A 20 -11.33 -4.44 17.22
N LYS A 21 -11.64 -3.57 18.17
CA LYS A 21 -10.87 -2.35 18.50
C LYS A 21 -9.39 -2.58 18.81
N THR A 22 -9.05 -3.65 19.51
CA THR A 22 -7.68 -3.95 19.97
C THR A 22 -6.69 -4.27 18.84
N GLY A 23 -7.15 -4.78 17.69
CA GLY A 23 -6.28 -4.97 16.52
C GLY A 23 -5.98 -3.68 15.77
N ILE A 24 -6.96 -2.76 15.74
CA ILE A 24 -6.89 -1.47 15.03
C ILE A 24 -5.89 -0.50 15.70
N ASP A 25 -5.75 -0.57 17.02
CA ASP A 25 -4.91 0.35 17.79
C ASP A 25 -3.41 0.16 17.52
N ARG A 26 -2.97 -1.04 17.10
CA ARG A 26 -1.56 -1.35 16.80
C ARG A 26 -1.08 -0.85 15.45
N ALA A 27 -1.98 -0.41 14.57
CA ALA A 27 -1.61 0.12 13.26
C ALA A 27 -0.88 1.47 13.43
N GLU A 28 0.36 1.57 12.94
CA GLU A 28 1.21 2.77 12.98
C GLU A 28 0.77 3.82 11.94
N ILE A 29 -0.51 4.19 11.96
CA ILE A 29 -1.12 5.21 11.10
C ILE A 29 -1.92 6.21 11.93
N SER A 30 -2.21 7.37 11.34
CA SER A 30 -2.97 8.42 12.02
C SER A 30 -4.39 7.97 12.36
N ASP A 31 -4.95 8.45 13.48
CA ASP A 31 -6.34 8.14 13.85
C ASP A 31 -7.36 8.56 12.80
N LEU A 32 -7.05 9.61 12.03
CA LEU A 32 -7.87 10.05 10.91
C LEU A 32 -7.89 8.99 9.81
N ASP A 33 -6.74 8.42 9.47
CA ASP A 33 -6.63 7.38 8.45
C ASP A 33 -7.24 6.06 8.94
N LYS A 34 -7.09 5.72 10.23
CA LYS A 34 -7.82 4.60 10.85
C LYS A 34 -9.33 4.74 10.63
N ARG A 35 -9.90 5.91 10.97
CA ARG A 35 -11.33 6.17 10.78
C ARG A 35 -11.77 6.09 9.32
N ARG A 36 -10.95 6.57 8.38
CA ARG A 36 -11.23 6.47 6.94
C ARG A 36 -11.27 5.02 6.46
N ILE A 37 -10.28 4.22 6.84
CA ILE A 37 -10.23 2.79 6.52
C ILE A 37 -11.45 2.08 7.10
N LEU A 38 -11.77 2.29 8.38
CA LEU A 38 -12.93 1.66 9.01
C LEU A 38 -14.25 2.00 8.32
N ARG A 39 -14.45 3.27 7.95
CA ARG A 39 -15.65 3.70 7.21
C ARG A 39 -15.73 3.08 5.82
N ALA A 40 -14.61 2.96 5.12
CA ALA A 40 -14.57 2.32 3.82
C ALA A 40 -14.92 0.83 3.95
N ILE A 41 -14.35 0.12 4.94
CA ILE A 41 -14.64 -1.30 5.17
C ILE A 41 -16.12 -1.50 5.53
N GLU A 42 -16.64 -0.67 6.44
CA GLU A 42 -18.07 -0.67 6.78
C GLU A 42 -18.96 -0.53 5.55
N THR A 43 -18.65 0.44 4.68
CA THR A 43 -19.44 0.68 3.47
C THR A 43 -19.42 -0.56 2.56
N GLU A 44 -18.25 -1.18 2.37
CA GLU A 44 -18.13 -2.38 1.55
C GLU A 44 -18.87 -3.59 2.14
N LEU A 45 -18.83 -3.78 3.47
CA LEU A 45 -19.55 -4.87 4.14
C LEU A 45 -21.07 -4.66 4.08
N LEU A 46 -21.54 -3.44 4.28
CA LEU A 46 -22.96 -3.07 4.10
C LEU A 46 -23.42 -3.33 2.66
N ASN A 47 -22.62 -2.95 1.66
CA ASN A 47 -22.92 -3.20 0.24
C ASN A 47 -22.98 -4.70 -0.10
N LYS A 48 -22.31 -5.55 0.69
CA LYS A 48 -22.37 -7.02 0.56
C LYS A 48 -23.51 -7.65 1.34
N GLY A 49 -24.35 -6.83 1.99
CA GLY A 49 -25.55 -7.27 2.70
C GLY A 49 -25.32 -7.63 4.17
N LEU A 50 -24.14 -7.38 4.73
CA LEU A 50 -23.89 -7.55 6.16
C LEU A 50 -24.37 -6.33 6.94
N THR A 51 -24.70 -6.49 8.22
CA THR A 51 -25.12 -5.39 9.10
C THR A 51 -24.32 -5.33 10.39
N LYS A 52 -24.27 -4.18 11.05
CA LYS A 52 -23.62 -4.06 12.36
C LYS A 52 -24.47 -4.68 13.46
N SER A 53 -23.83 -5.36 14.41
CA SER A 53 -24.48 -5.93 15.60
C SER A 53 -23.59 -5.81 16.83
N GLU A 54 -24.19 -5.72 18.01
CA GLU A 54 -23.49 -5.86 19.30
C GLU A 54 -23.14 -7.32 19.60
N ASN A 55 -23.89 -8.25 19.01
CA ASN A 55 -23.62 -9.70 18.99
C ASN A 55 -23.33 -10.09 17.52
N PRO A 56 -22.10 -9.85 17.02
CA PRO A 56 -21.76 -10.07 15.63
C PRO A 56 -21.43 -11.54 15.34
N ASP A 57 -21.59 -11.96 14.08
CA ASP A 57 -21.05 -13.25 13.59
C ASP A 57 -19.57 -13.10 13.19
N ILE A 58 -19.19 -11.90 12.72
CA ILE A 58 -17.83 -11.58 12.27
C ILE A 58 -17.21 -10.44 13.08
N LEU A 59 -15.97 -10.64 13.51
CA LEU A 59 -15.11 -9.59 14.03
C LEU A 59 -14.14 -9.12 12.95
N VAL A 60 -14.17 -7.82 12.66
CA VAL A 60 -13.31 -7.19 11.65
C VAL A 60 -12.09 -6.57 12.34
N SER A 61 -10.90 -6.97 11.91
CA SER A 61 -9.64 -6.38 12.34
C SER A 61 -8.85 -5.81 11.16
N LEU A 62 -7.91 -4.91 11.46
CA LEU A 62 -6.99 -4.38 10.46
C LEU A 62 -5.57 -4.37 11.01
N PHE A 63 -4.62 -4.61 10.12
CA PHE A 63 -3.20 -4.47 10.41
C PHE A 63 -2.53 -3.74 9.25
N THR A 64 -1.59 -2.84 9.56
CA THR A 64 -0.82 -2.12 8.55
C THR A 64 0.66 -2.39 8.74
N ALA A 65 1.35 -2.76 7.66
CA ALA A 65 2.81 -2.80 7.63
C ALA A 65 3.33 -1.76 6.62
N SER A 66 4.53 -1.24 6.83
CA SER A 66 5.17 -0.38 5.83
C SER A 66 6.62 -0.78 5.63
N GLN A 67 7.08 -0.73 4.38
CA GLN A 67 8.46 -0.93 4.00
C GLN A 67 8.94 0.31 3.25
N GLN A 68 10.00 0.94 3.75
CA GLN A 68 10.62 2.08 3.06
C GLN A 68 11.48 1.56 1.90
N ARG A 69 11.07 1.84 0.65
CA ARG A 69 11.94 1.69 -0.51
C ARG A 69 12.66 3.01 -0.78
N VAL A 70 13.98 2.95 -0.83
CA VAL A 70 14.83 4.06 -1.27
C VAL A 70 15.17 3.79 -2.72
N ASP A 71 14.46 4.46 -3.63
CA ASP A 71 14.75 4.37 -5.06
C ASP A 71 15.80 5.44 -5.39
N VAL A 72 17.04 5.00 -5.60
CA VAL A 72 18.11 5.87 -6.09
C VAL A 72 18.04 5.89 -7.62
N TYR A 73 17.49 6.96 -8.19
CA TYR A 73 17.60 7.22 -9.63
C TYR A 73 19.04 7.65 -9.93
N ASN A 74 19.92 6.68 -10.18
CA ASN A 74 21.18 6.96 -10.84
C ASN A 74 20.89 7.05 -12.34
N ASN A 75 20.86 8.26 -12.89
CA ASN A 75 20.72 8.48 -14.33
C ASN A 75 22.03 8.05 -15.01
N TYR A 76 22.30 6.74 -15.06
CA TYR A 76 23.39 6.17 -15.84
C TYR A 76 22.93 6.07 -17.28
N TRP A 77 22.83 7.22 -17.94
CA TRP A 77 22.67 7.27 -19.39
C TRP A 77 24.05 7.20 -20.04
N GLY A 78 24.32 6.02 -20.58
CA GLY A 78 24.84 5.92 -21.94
C GLY A 78 26.35 6.12 -22.11
N TYR A 79 27.05 4.99 -22.23
CA TYR A 79 27.98 4.72 -23.32
C TYR A 79 28.31 5.92 -24.24
N GLY A 80 29.46 6.54 -23.99
CA GLY A 80 30.03 7.60 -24.81
C GLY A 80 31.55 7.62 -24.74
N GLY A 81 32.17 6.45 -24.66
CA GLY A 81 33.62 6.30 -24.84
C GLY A 81 33.99 6.55 -26.29
N TRP A 82 34.17 7.81 -26.67
CA TRP A 82 34.85 8.21 -27.91
C TRP A 82 35.74 9.43 -27.62
N GLY A 83 36.80 9.21 -26.84
CA GLY A 83 37.95 10.08 -26.80
C GLY A 83 38.92 9.71 -27.92
N TRP A 84 38.66 10.16 -29.14
CA TRP A 84 39.68 10.27 -30.19
C TRP A 84 39.86 11.76 -30.49
N GLY A 85 40.99 12.34 -30.09
CA GLY A 85 41.24 13.75 -30.39
C GLY A 85 42.43 14.38 -29.66
N GLY A 86 43.65 13.91 -29.96
CA GLY A 86 44.80 14.80 -30.10
C GLY A 86 45.65 15.08 -28.86
N TRP A 87 46.63 14.23 -28.61
CA TRP A 87 47.93 14.67 -28.09
C TRP A 87 48.68 15.36 -29.24
N GLY A 88 49.01 16.65 -29.07
CA GLY A 88 49.86 17.42 -29.98
C GLY A 88 50.80 18.33 -29.18
N PRO A 89 52.12 18.34 -29.43
CA PRO A 89 53.10 19.00 -28.56
C PRO A 89 53.32 20.50 -28.84
N TYR A 90 52.54 21.16 -29.70
CA TYR A 90 52.69 22.57 -30.03
C TYR A 90 51.34 23.24 -30.35
N GLY A 91 51.01 24.32 -29.64
CA GLY A 91 49.81 25.14 -29.83
C GLY A 91 48.98 25.13 -28.55
N GLY A 92 48.76 26.22 -27.84
CA GLY A 92 48.68 27.61 -28.23
C GLY A 92 47.66 28.23 -27.27
N TYR A 93 47.91 29.47 -26.90
CA TYR A 93 47.13 30.35 -26.03
C TYR A 93 45.58 30.24 -26.20
N TYR A 94 44.84 30.72 -25.19
CA TYR A 94 43.41 31.12 -25.16
C TYR A 94 42.40 30.21 -24.43
N GLY A 95 41.88 30.72 -23.31
CA GLY A 95 40.55 30.34 -22.77
C GLY A 95 40.39 30.53 -21.26
N PRO A 96 39.73 31.60 -20.76
CA PRO A 96 39.41 31.73 -19.34
C PRO A 96 38.33 30.72 -18.94
N GLY A 97 38.55 30.08 -17.80
CA GLY A 97 37.73 28.97 -17.31
C GLY A 97 36.26 29.31 -17.16
N TRP A 98 35.43 28.38 -17.66
CA TRP A 98 34.02 28.23 -17.30
C TRP A 98 33.69 26.73 -17.36
N GLY A 99 34.20 25.98 -16.38
CA GLY A 99 33.77 24.61 -16.14
C GLY A 99 32.35 24.63 -15.58
N TRP A 100 31.34 24.53 -16.44
CA TRP A 100 29.96 24.28 -16.06
C TRP A 100 29.83 22.84 -15.57
N GLY A 101 30.23 22.60 -14.32
CA GLY A 101 29.91 21.37 -13.60
C GLY A 101 28.42 21.34 -13.33
N TRP A 102 27.67 20.64 -14.17
CA TRP A 102 26.29 20.27 -13.89
C TRP A 102 26.25 19.47 -12.60
N ASN A 103 25.76 20.09 -11.54
CA ASN A 103 25.53 19.48 -10.25
C ASN A 103 24.31 18.54 -10.36
N ASN A 104 24.52 17.36 -10.97
CA ASN A 104 23.56 16.26 -10.92
C ASN A 104 23.54 15.71 -9.49
N GLN A 105 22.86 16.41 -8.59
CA GLN A 105 22.50 15.82 -7.31
C GLN A 105 21.58 14.63 -7.60
N PRO A 106 21.90 13.41 -7.12
CA PRO A 106 21.00 12.28 -7.26
C PRO A 106 19.67 12.67 -6.61
N SER A 107 18.60 12.68 -7.40
CA SER A 107 17.25 12.84 -6.88
C SER A 107 16.88 11.55 -6.16
N VAL A 108 17.00 11.56 -4.84
CA VAL A 108 16.56 10.44 -4.00
C VAL A 108 15.05 10.56 -3.85
N SER A 109 14.31 9.67 -4.49
CA SER A 109 12.87 9.54 -4.26
C SER A 109 12.66 8.42 -3.24
N THR A 110 12.21 8.76 -2.04
CA THR A 110 11.79 7.75 -1.06
C THR A 110 10.31 7.43 -1.27
N SER A 111 10.02 6.19 -1.65
CA SER A 111 8.64 5.69 -1.79
C SER A 111 8.37 4.71 -0.63
N THR A 112 7.42 5.04 0.25
CA THR A 112 7.00 4.09 1.29
C THR A 112 5.91 3.19 0.72
N GLU A 113 6.22 1.90 0.57
CA GLU A 113 5.23 0.88 0.23
C GLU A 113 4.50 0.48 1.52
N GLY A 114 3.19 0.73 1.56
CA GLY A 114 2.31 0.32 2.64
C GLY A 114 1.56 -0.97 2.27
N GLN A 115 1.33 -1.81 3.27
CA GLN A 115 0.48 -2.98 3.19
C GLN A 115 -0.67 -2.81 4.17
N LEU A 116 -1.89 -3.06 3.69
CA LEU A 116 -3.11 -3.10 4.49
C LEU A 116 -3.65 -4.53 4.49
N PHE A 117 -3.80 -5.09 5.68
CA PHE A 117 -4.45 -6.36 5.94
C PHE A 117 -5.82 -6.08 6.54
N ILE A 118 -6.85 -6.75 6.02
CA ILE A 118 -8.20 -6.77 6.57
C ILE A 118 -8.49 -8.21 6.95
N ASP A 119 -8.71 -8.44 8.24
CA ASP A 119 -8.97 -9.75 8.81
C ASP A 119 -10.44 -9.86 9.21
N LEU A 120 -11.08 -10.95 8.83
CA LEU A 120 -12.42 -11.33 9.28
C LEU A 120 -12.27 -12.58 10.13
N LEU A 121 -12.70 -12.49 11.40
CA LEU A 121 -12.66 -13.58 12.35
C LEU A 121 -14.08 -14.02 12.69
N ASP A 122 -14.26 -15.32 12.87
CA ASP A 122 -15.47 -15.89 13.47
C ASP A 122 -15.59 -15.39 14.92
N ALA A 123 -16.72 -14.80 15.29
CA ALA A 123 -16.88 -14.17 16.60
C ALA A 123 -16.96 -15.19 17.75
N ASP A 124 -17.53 -16.38 17.50
CA ASP A 124 -17.72 -17.43 18.50
C ASP A 124 -16.40 -18.16 18.77
N LYS A 125 -15.70 -18.55 17.71
CA LYS A 125 -14.45 -19.32 17.79
C LYS A 125 -13.20 -18.46 17.90
N LYS A 126 -13.29 -17.18 17.51
CA LYS A 126 -12.15 -16.24 17.40
C LYS A 126 -11.07 -16.73 16.43
N GLU A 127 -11.48 -17.42 15.38
CA GLU A 127 -10.61 -17.97 14.35
C GLU A 127 -10.61 -17.08 13.11
N LEU A 128 -9.46 -16.91 12.47
CA LEU A 128 -9.35 -16.18 11.20
C LEU A 128 -10.01 -17.00 10.09
N ILE A 129 -11.10 -16.49 9.53
CA ILE A 129 -11.84 -17.17 8.44
C ILE A 129 -11.50 -16.59 7.07
N TRP A 130 -11.11 -15.32 7.01
CA TRP A 130 -10.70 -14.66 5.78
C TRP A 130 -9.71 -13.53 6.06
N GLN A 131 -8.72 -13.38 5.18
CA GLN A 131 -7.77 -12.28 5.20
C GLN A 131 -7.60 -11.70 3.80
N GLY A 132 -7.71 -10.38 3.68
CA GLY A 132 -7.43 -9.63 2.46
C GLY A 132 -6.18 -8.77 2.61
N LEU A 133 -5.28 -8.81 1.61
CA LEU A 133 -4.06 -8.01 1.54
C LEU A 133 -4.08 -7.06 0.34
N GLY A 134 -3.95 -5.77 0.63
CA GLY A 134 -3.66 -4.73 -0.34
C GLY A 134 -2.27 -4.13 -0.13
N THR A 135 -1.47 -4.08 -1.19
CA THR A 135 -0.18 -3.37 -1.20
C THR A 135 -0.27 -2.13 -2.08
N GLY A 136 0.39 -1.05 -1.67
CA GLY A 136 0.40 0.19 -2.44
C GLY A 136 1.31 1.26 -1.88
N TYR A 137 1.62 2.26 -2.69
CA TYR A 137 2.48 3.36 -2.25
C TYR A 137 1.69 4.41 -1.46
N LEU A 138 2.18 4.73 -0.27
CA LEU A 138 1.62 5.80 0.55
C LEU A 138 2.05 7.15 -0.04
N THR A 139 1.08 7.94 -0.53
CA THR A 139 1.35 9.32 -0.94
C THR A 139 1.36 10.25 0.27
N ARG A 140 2.23 11.28 0.25
CA ARG A 140 2.19 12.37 1.24
C ARG A 140 1.08 13.40 0.94
N ASN A 141 0.53 13.40 -0.27
CA ASN A 141 -0.51 14.36 -0.67
C ASN A 141 -1.85 14.05 0.02
N MET A 142 -2.25 14.91 0.95
CA MET A 142 -3.45 14.70 1.78
C MET A 142 -4.76 14.68 0.98
N ASP A 143 -4.85 15.41 -0.13
CA ASP A 143 -6.08 15.52 -0.93
C ASP A 143 -6.41 14.20 -1.65
N LYS A 144 -5.37 13.43 -1.99
CA LYS A 144 -5.51 12.13 -2.68
C LYS A 144 -5.56 10.94 -1.72
N LYS A 145 -5.18 11.12 -0.45
CA LYS A 145 -5.09 10.03 0.52
C LYS A 145 -6.42 9.33 0.76
N ASP A 146 -7.51 10.07 0.91
CA ASP A 146 -8.82 9.48 1.21
C ASP A 146 -9.34 8.64 0.03
N ALA A 147 -9.25 9.18 -1.18
CA ALA A 147 -9.61 8.47 -2.41
C ALA A 147 -8.78 7.19 -2.59
N LEU A 148 -7.48 7.25 -2.33
CA LEU A 148 -6.59 6.09 -2.40
C LEU A 148 -6.95 5.04 -1.34
N ILE A 149 -7.19 5.43 -0.09
CA ILE A 149 -7.62 4.50 0.98
C ILE A 149 -8.90 3.78 0.57
N LYS A 150 -9.89 4.53 0.07
CA LYS A 150 -11.16 3.96 -0.39
C LYS A 150 -10.91 2.97 -1.53
N GLU A 151 -10.14 3.36 -2.53
CA GLU A 151 -9.79 2.49 -3.66
C GLU A 151 -9.10 1.20 -3.20
N PHE A 152 -8.15 1.30 -2.26
CA PHE A 152 -7.48 0.13 -1.69
C PHE A 152 -8.46 -0.81 -1.01
N VAL A 153 -9.29 -0.28 -0.10
CA VAL A 153 -10.28 -1.08 0.63
C VAL A 153 -11.27 -1.74 -0.33
N THR A 154 -11.83 -0.99 -1.28
CA THR A 154 -12.76 -1.53 -2.29
C THR A 154 -12.13 -2.68 -3.06
N LYS A 155 -10.88 -2.54 -3.53
CA LYS A 155 -10.20 -3.60 -4.28
C LYS A 155 -9.88 -4.82 -3.41
N ILE A 156 -9.55 -4.65 -2.13
CA ILE A 156 -9.34 -5.79 -1.20
C ILE A 156 -10.68 -6.51 -0.99
N MET A 157 -11.73 -5.76 -0.65
CA MET A 157 -13.06 -6.28 -0.36
C MET A 157 -13.77 -6.84 -1.59
N ALA A 158 -13.33 -6.52 -2.81
CA ALA A 158 -13.79 -7.19 -4.04
C ALA A 158 -13.49 -8.70 -4.05
N LYS A 159 -12.56 -9.18 -3.22
CA LYS A 159 -12.24 -10.61 -3.04
C LYS A 159 -13.07 -11.30 -1.96
N TYR A 160 -13.99 -10.58 -1.33
CA TYR A 160 -14.93 -11.10 -0.34
C TYR A 160 -16.38 -11.02 -0.89
N PRO A 161 -17.26 -12.00 -0.62
CA PRO A 161 -16.92 -13.31 -0.08
C PRO A 161 -16.05 -14.10 -1.08
N PRO A 162 -15.21 -15.03 -0.59
CA PRO A 162 -14.42 -15.87 -1.47
C PRO A 162 -15.35 -16.81 -2.25
N GLU A 163 -15.04 -17.03 -3.53
CA GLU A 163 -15.73 -18.05 -4.30
C GLU A 163 -15.29 -19.45 -3.82
N PRO A 164 -16.21 -20.41 -3.68
CA PRO A 164 -15.82 -21.79 -3.38
C PRO A 164 -14.88 -22.30 -4.47
N LYS A 165 -13.74 -22.89 -4.09
CA LYS A 165 -12.87 -23.59 -5.05
C LYS A 165 -13.69 -24.72 -5.70
N LYS A 166 -13.87 -24.63 -7.02
CA LYS A 166 -14.49 -25.70 -7.82
C LYS A 166 -13.66 -26.97 -7.79
#